data_AF-A0A178ZQA5-F1
#
_entry.id   AF-A0A178ZQA5-F1
#
_cell.length_a   1.000
_cell.length_b   1.000
_cell.length_c   1.000
_cell.angle_alpha   90.00
_cell.angle_beta   90.00
_cell.angle_gamma   90.00
#
_symmetry.space_group_name_H-M   'P 1'
#
loop_
_entity.id
_entity.type
_entity.pdbx_description
1 polymer ?
#
loop_
_entity_poly.entity_id
_entity_poly.type
_entity_poly.pdbx_seq_one_letter_code
_entity_poly.pdbx_strand_id
1 'polypeptide(L)'
;MELRNGTSTNQGSIHQADQWGNHSQCHGTMDFDRSQYHTFAVLIDLSDDDYSKQSIKFQLDGQTYYTVQGDNSSGEARQGWERIAHSAFFPLLNIAVGGDHPGNPNDQTLPGLESGMTIQWLAVYKSWY
;
A
#
# COMPACT_ATOMS: atom_id res chain seq x y z
N MET A 1 0.07 -2.87 -2.63
CA MET A 1 -0.40 -3.21 -3.98
C MET A 1 -1.55 -4.16 -3.81
N GLU A 2 -2.70 -3.79 -4.35
CA GLU A 2 -3.89 -4.62 -4.41
C GLU A 2 -4.44 -4.55 -5.84
N LEU A 3 -4.86 -5.69 -6.37
CA LEU A 3 -5.46 -5.84 -7.70
C LEU A 3 -6.73 -6.67 -7.57
N ARG A 4 -7.69 -6.46 -8.46
CA ARG A 4 -8.92 -7.26 -8.53
C ARG A 4 -9.26 -7.57 -9.97
N ASN A 5 -9.86 -8.75 -10.22
CA ASN A 5 -10.49 -9.11 -11.48
C ASN A 5 -9.64 -8.83 -12.74
N GLY A 6 -8.33 -9.03 -12.66
CA GLY A 6 -7.41 -8.83 -13.78
C GLY A 6 -7.23 -7.38 -14.24
N THR A 7 -7.61 -6.38 -13.44
CA THR A 7 -7.46 -4.96 -13.77
C THR A 7 -5.99 -4.55 -13.86
N SER A 8 -5.68 -3.63 -14.78
CA SER A 8 -4.37 -2.97 -14.89
C SER A 8 -4.21 -1.73 -14.00
N THR A 9 -5.09 -1.56 -13.01
CA THR A 9 -5.06 -0.45 -12.06
C THR A 9 -4.67 -0.99 -10.69
N ASN A 10 -3.53 -0.56 -10.17
CA ASN A 10 -3.11 -0.89 -8.82
C ASN A 10 -3.79 0.05 -7.80
N GLN A 11 -3.98 -0.46 -6.58
CA GLN A 11 -4.31 0.36 -5.42
C GLN A 11 -3.22 0.24 -4.34
N GLY A 12 -2.82 1.39 -3.79
CA GLY A 12 -2.01 1.51 -2.58
C GLY A 12 -2.83 2.18 -1.48
N SER A 13 -3.01 1.50 -0.36
CA SER A 13 -3.95 1.90 0.70
C SER A 13 -3.24 1.97 2.05
N ILE A 14 -3.66 2.91 2.89
CA ILE A 14 -3.40 2.90 4.34
C ILE A 14 -4.75 2.72 5.04
N HIS A 15 -4.79 1.80 5.99
CA HIS A 15 -5.94 1.61 6.87
C HIS A 15 -5.52 1.90 8.30
N GLN A 16 -6.36 2.64 9.02
CA GLN A 16 -6.12 3.02 10.41
C GLN A 16 -7.44 3.19 11.15
N ALA A 17 -7.35 3.34 12.48
CA ALA A 17 -8.47 3.83 13.25
C ALA A 17 -8.50 5.37 13.21
N ASP A 18 -9.68 5.96 13.05
CA ASP A 18 -9.86 7.39 13.29
C ASP A 18 -9.84 7.73 14.80
N GLN A 19 -10.02 9.01 15.13
CA GLN A 19 -10.01 9.50 16.52
C GLN A 19 -11.12 8.91 17.41
N TRP A 20 -12.15 8.28 16.81
CA TRP A 20 -13.25 7.63 17.53
C TRP A 20 -13.11 6.09 17.52
N GLY A 21 -12.04 5.55 16.92
CA GLY A 21 -11.81 4.12 16.81
C GLY A 21 -12.50 3.46 15.62
N ASN A 22 -13.16 4.22 14.73
CA ASN A 22 -13.75 3.64 13.53
C ASN A 22 -12.70 3.37 12.46
N HIS A 23 -12.98 2.44 11.56
CA HIS A 23 -12.14 2.20 10.39
C HIS A 23 -12.09 3.45 9.51
N SER A 24 -10.87 3.87 9.18
CA SER A 24 -10.57 4.93 8.24
C SER A 24 -9.55 4.41 7.24
N GLN A 25 -9.69 4.84 5.99
CA GLN A 25 -8.79 4.46 4.92
C GLN A 25 -8.51 5.63 4.00
N CYS A 26 -7.31 5.64 3.45
CA CYS A 26 -6.92 6.52 2.37
C CYS A 26 -6.14 5.73 1.33
N HIS A 27 -6.30 6.07 0.06
CA HIS A 27 -5.67 5.31 -1.01
C HIS A 27 -5.38 6.17 -2.24
N GLY A 28 -4.45 5.68 -3.06
CA GLY A 28 -4.21 6.17 -4.40
C GLY A 28 -4.13 5.01 -5.39
N THR A 29 -4.30 5.34 -6.67
CA THR A 29 -4.31 4.35 -7.75
C THR A 29 -3.39 4.76 -8.87
N MET A 30 -2.80 3.78 -9.56
CA MET A 30 -2.02 4.03 -10.77
C MET A 30 -2.15 2.85 -11.73
N ASP A 31 -2.31 3.17 -13.01
CA ASP A 31 -2.35 2.19 -14.09
C ASP A 31 -0.95 1.71 -14.46
N PHE A 32 -0.84 0.45 -14.89
CA PHE A 32 0.42 -0.20 -15.26
C PHE A 32 0.20 -1.32 -16.28
N ASP A 33 1.28 -1.80 -16.90
CA ASP A 33 1.22 -2.92 -17.84
C ASP A 33 1.41 -4.27 -17.12
N ARG A 34 0.31 -4.93 -16.78
CA ARG A 34 0.34 -6.23 -16.08
C ARG A 34 1.06 -7.36 -16.84
N SER A 35 1.44 -7.17 -18.11
CA SER A 35 2.22 -8.15 -18.87
C SER A 35 3.72 -8.12 -18.56
N GLN A 36 4.17 -7.12 -17.80
CA GLN A 36 5.58 -6.92 -17.44
C GLN A 36 5.81 -7.01 -15.94
N TYR A 37 7.07 -7.26 -15.55
CA TYR A 37 7.48 -7.07 -14.16
C TYR A 37 7.55 -5.58 -13.85
N HIS A 38 6.93 -5.20 -12.75
CA HIS A 38 6.93 -3.85 -12.21
C HIS A 38 7.46 -3.86 -10.78
N THR A 39 8.05 -2.74 -10.36
CA THR A 39 8.50 -2.53 -8.98
C THR A 39 7.47 -1.71 -8.22
N PHE A 40 6.74 -2.35 -7.32
CA PHE A 40 5.89 -1.67 -6.35
C PHE A 40 6.67 -1.43 -5.07
N ALA A 41 6.65 -0.20 -4.55
CA ALA A 41 7.35 0.14 -3.32
C ALA A 41 6.50 1.01 -2.40
N VAL A 42 6.75 0.86 -1.10
CA VAL A 42 6.32 1.81 -0.06
C VAL A 42 7.59 2.41 0.52
N LEU A 43 7.76 3.73 0.40
CA LEU A 43 8.84 4.49 1.00
C LEU A 43 8.31 5.23 2.21
N ILE A 44 8.89 4.96 3.37
CA ILE A 44 8.57 5.66 4.62
C ILE A 44 9.75 6.56 4.95
N ASP A 45 9.54 7.87 4.83
CA ASP A 45 10.53 8.90 5.09
C ASP A 45 10.27 9.51 6.47
N LEU A 46 11.12 9.14 7.43
CA LEU A 46 11.09 9.59 8.82
C LEU A 46 12.33 10.45 9.14
N SER A 47 12.95 11.04 8.12
CA SER A 47 14.26 11.71 8.25
C SER A 47 14.25 13.00 9.08
N ASP A 48 13.10 13.65 9.20
CA ASP A 48 12.93 14.90 9.96
C ASP A 48 12.24 14.63 11.30
N ASP A 49 12.68 15.31 12.37
CA ASP A 49 12.07 15.23 13.70
C ASP A 49 10.67 15.87 13.72
N ASP A 50 10.38 16.79 12.79
CA ASP A 50 9.05 17.36 12.58
C ASP A 50 8.17 16.39 11.79
N TYR A 51 7.18 15.81 12.47
CA TYR A 51 6.27 14.82 11.90
C TYR A 51 5.54 15.36 10.67
N SER A 52 5.28 16.67 10.59
CA SER A 52 4.60 17.27 9.44
C SER A 52 5.41 17.23 8.14
N LYS A 53 6.71 16.92 8.23
CA LYS A 53 7.61 16.74 7.08
C LYS A 53 7.94 15.29 6.79
N GLN A 54 7.47 14.36 7.62
CA GLN A 54 7.59 12.93 7.36
C GLN A 54 6.54 12.49 6.33
N SER A 55 6.78 11.37 5.64
CA SER A 55 5.85 10.91 4.60
C SER A 55 5.86 9.38 4.41
N ILE A 56 4.72 8.86 3.96
CA ILE A 56 4.60 7.53 3.36
C ILE A 56 4.27 7.73 1.89
N LYS A 57 5.08 7.18 0.99
CA LYS A 57 4.93 7.29 -0.46
C LYS A 57 4.75 5.92 -1.07
N PHE A 58 3.72 5.75 -1.88
CA PHE A 58 3.53 4.57 -2.71
C PHE A 58 4.08 4.85 -4.10
N GLN A 59 4.89 3.92 -4.61
CA GLN A 59 5.58 4.05 -5.88
C GLN A 59 5.32 2.86 -6.80
N LEU A 60 5.27 3.17 -8.10
CA LEU A 60 5.34 2.22 -9.19
C LEU A 60 6.54 2.61 -10.06
N ASP A 61 7.50 1.70 -10.23
CA ASP A 61 8.71 1.89 -11.01
C ASP A 61 9.48 3.18 -10.63
N GLY A 62 9.53 3.45 -9.33
CA GLY A 62 10.17 4.65 -8.76
C GLY A 62 9.36 5.95 -8.89
N GLN A 63 8.22 5.94 -9.59
CA GLN A 63 7.31 7.07 -9.67
C GLN A 63 6.32 7.05 -8.50
N THR A 64 6.25 8.14 -7.74
CA THR A 64 5.29 8.27 -6.63
C THR A 64 3.91 8.59 -7.18
N TYR A 65 2.92 7.76 -6.88
CA TYR A 65 1.52 7.97 -7.29
C TYR A 65 0.60 8.31 -6.13
N TYR A 66 1.05 8.10 -4.89
CA TYR A 66 0.29 8.46 -3.70
C TYR A 66 1.22 8.81 -2.56
N THR A 67 0.90 9.89 -1.85
CA THR A 67 1.67 10.38 -0.70
C THR A 67 0.71 10.65 0.44
N VAL A 68 1.07 10.16 1.62
CA VAL A 68 0.44 10.51 2.89
C VAL A 68 1.48 11.26 3.71
N GLN A 69 1.15 12.50 4.09
CA GLN A 69 2.01 13.33 4.92
C GLN A 69 1.74 13.04 6.39
N GLY A 70 2.79 13.15 7.20
CA GLY A 70 2.63 13.14 8.64
C GLY A 70 1.85 14.36 9.12
N ASP A 71 1.19 14.20 10.26
CA ASP A 71 0.35 15.24 10.86
C ASP A 71 0.76 15.43 12.32
N ASN A 72 1.06 16.68 12.66
CA ASN A 72 1.43 17.12 14.00
C ASN A 72 0.53 18.25 14.50
N SER A 73 -0.68 18.40 13.93
CA SER A 73 -1.63 19.44 14.28
C SER A 73 -2.26 19.25 15.66
N SER A 74 -2.33 18.01 16.15
CA SER A 74 -2.80 17.67 17.49
C SER A 74 -2.09 16.43 18.05
N GLY A 75 -2.27 16.16 19.35
CA GLY A 75 -1.75 14.95 19.98
C GLY A 75 -2.37 13.67 19.41
N GLU A 76 -3.64 13.73 19.02
CA GLU A 76 -4.37 12.63 18.38
C GLU A 76 -3.85 12.39 16.96
N ALA A 77 -3.65 13.45 16.17
CA ALA A 77 -3.07 13.36 14.83
C ALA A 77 -1.67 12.72 14.87
N ARG A 78 -0.86 13.16 15.83
CA ARG A 78 0.46 12.59 16.09
C ARG A 78 0.39 11.11 16.44
N GLN A 79 -0.49 10.69 17.36
CA GLN A 79 -0.67 9.28 17.72
C GLN A 79 -1.14 8.43 16.52
N GLY A 80 -1.98 8.99 15.65
CA GLY A 80 -2.36 8.35 14.38
C GLY A 80 -1.14 8.09 13.51
N TRP A 81 -0.28 9.10 13.33
CA TRP A 81 0.95 8.98 12.57
C TRP A 81 1.93 7.94 13.14
N GLU A 82 2.12 7.92 14.47
CA GLU A 82 2.99 6.94 15.14
C GLU A 82 2.55 5.50 14.88
N ARG A 83 1.24 5.25 14.81
CA ARG A 83 0.68 3.91 14.52
C ARG A 83 0.96 3.45 13.09
N ILE A 84 0.89 4.34 12.10
CA ILE A 84 1.02 3.94 10.69
C ILE A 84 2.44 4.06 10.14
N ALA A 85 3.27 4.95 10.70
CA ALA A 85 4.60 5.26 10.16
C ALA A 85 5.75 4.80 11.09
N HIS A 86 5.51 4.74 12.41
CA HIS A 86 6.55 4.42 13.41
C HIS A 86 6.36 3.04 14.07
N SER A 87 5.40 2.25 13.63
CA SER A 87 5.19 0.89 14.13
C SER A 87 5.87 -0.13 13.22
N ALA A 88 6.46 -1.17 13.81
CA ALA A 88 7.00 -2.29 13.04
C ALA A 88 5.87 -3.04 12.31
N PHE A 89 6.13 -3.44 11.07
CA PHE A 89 5.23 -4.25 10.25
C PHE A 89 6.04 -5.31 9.50
N PHE A 90 5.33 -6.28 8.92
CA PHE A 90 5.91 -7.33 8.09
C PHE A 90 5.18 -7.39 6.75
N PRO A 91 5.86 -7.73 5.66
CA PRO A 91 5.23 -7.86 4.36
C PRO A 91 4.34 -9.11 4.30
N LEU A 92 3.22 -8.99 3.60
CA LEU A 92 2.30 -10.08 3.25
C LEU A 92 2.17 -10.13 1.73
N LEU A 93 2.30 -11.33 1.17
CA LEU A 93 2.13 -11.59 -0.26
C LEU A 93 1.12 -12.73 -0.39
N ASN A 94 -0.03 -12.46 -1.02
CA ASN A 94 -1.08 -13.44 -1.18
C ASN A 94 -1.88 -13.19 -2.46
N ILE A 95 -2.62 -14.22 -2.88
CA ILE A 95 -3.69 -14.12 -3.86
C ILE A 95 -4.97 -14.53 -3.13
N ALA A 96 -5.90 -13.61 -2.99
CA ALA A 96 -7.23 -13.91 -2.45
C ALA A 96 -8.17 -14.33 -3.59
N VAL A 97 -9.10 -15.23 -3.30
CA VAL A 97 -10.16 -15.65 -4.23
C VAL A 97 -11.51 -15.39 -3.56
N GLY A 98 -12.30 -14.49 -4.14
CA GLY A 98 -13.58 -14.07 -3.56
C GLY A 98 -13.46 -12.94 -2.53
N GLY A 99 -14.60 -12.59 -1.94
CA GLY A 99 -14.74 -11.53 -0.93
C GLY A 99 -15.51 -10.32 -1.44
N ASP A 100 -15.91 -9.44 -0.52
CA ASP A 100 -16.77 -8.28 -0.84
C ASP A 100 -16.10 -7.31 -1.82
N HIS A 101 -14.76 -7.21 -1.78
CA HIS A 101 -14.02 -6.28 -2.62
C HIS A 101 -13.91 -6.72 -4.09
N PRO A 102 -13.43 -7.95 -4.42
CA PRO A 102 -13.39 -8.41 -5.81
C PRO A 102 -14.72 -9.01 -6.30
N GLY A 103 -15.62 -9.38 -5.39
CA GLY A 103 -16.77 -10.24 -5.71
C GLY A 103 -16.36 -11.71 -5.76
N ASN A 104 -17.36 -12.60 -5.88
CA ASN A 104 -17.12 -14.04 -5.98
C ASN A 104 -16.61 -14.45 -7.37
N PRO A 105 -15.76 -15.49 -7.45
CA PRO A 105 -15.37 -16.07 -8.74
C PRO A 105 -16.59 -16.61 -9.49
N ASN A 106 -16.48 -16.66 -10.81
CA ASN A 106 -17.48 -17.17 -11.73
C ASN A 106 -16.84 -18.00 -12.84
N ASP A 107 -17.64 -18.47 -13.81
CA ASP A 107 -17.17 -19.33 -14.91
C ASP A 107 -16.14 -18.66 -15.85
N GLN A 108 -15.92 -17.35 -15.74
CA GLN A 108 -14.90 -16.60 -16.48
C GLN A 108 -13.59 -16.43 -15.69
N THR A 109 -13.53 -16.90 -14.45
CA THR A 109 -12.33 -16.81 -13.62
C THR A 109 -11.25 -17.75 -14.17
N LEU A 110 -10.11 -17.19 -14.58
CA LEU A 110 -9.02 -17.97 -15.17
C LEU A 110 -8.35 -18.86 -14.11
N PRO A 111 -8.00 -20.11 -14.43
CA PRO A 111 -7.27 -20.99 -13.52
C PRO A 111 -5.74 -20.84 -13.65
N GLY A 112 -5.00 -21.43 -12.71
CA GLY A 112 -3.57 -21.67 -12.85
C GLY A 112 -2.70 -20.40 -12.88
N LEU A 113 -1.61 -20.45 -13.65
CA LEU A 113 -0.61 -19.37 -13.72
C LEU A 113 -1.17 -18.08 -14.32
N GLU A 114 -2.23 -18.15 -15.12
CA GLU A 114 -2.87 -16.96 -15.71
C GLU A 114 -3.53 -16.06 -14.65
N SER A 115 -3.84 -16.61 -13.48
CA SER A 115 -4.32 -15.89 -12.28
C SER A 115 -3.28 -15.86 -11.15
N GLY A 116 -2.03 -16.25 -11.45
CA GLY A 116 -0.94 -16.31 -10.49
C GLY A 116 -0.29 -14.96 -10.22
N MET A 117 0.37 -14.85 -9.06
CA MET A 117 1.26 -13.74 -8.72
C MET A 117 2.69 -14.22 -8.83
N THR A 118 3.46 -13.63 -9.73
CA THR A 118 4.89 -13.92 -9.91
C THR A 118 5.72 -12.84 -9.23
N ILE A 119 6.60 -13.25 -8.31
CA ILE A 119 7.45 -12.33 -7.54
C ILE A 119 8.91 -12.66 -7.87
N GLN A 120 9.63 -11.69 -8.43
CA GLN A 120 11.04 -11.85 -8.74
C GLN A 120 11.92 -11.65 -7.50
N TRP A 121 11.57 -10.70 -6.64
CA TRP A 121 12.26 -10.40 -5.40
C TRP A 121 11.36 -9.66 -4.42
N LEU A 122 11.72 -9.70 -3.14
CA LEU A 122 11.26 -8.79 -2.11
C LEU A 122 12.50 -8.27 -1.40
N ALA A 123 12.58 -6.96 -1.18
CA ALA A 123 13.71 -6.33 -0.52
C ALA A 123 13.22 -5.24 0.43
N VAL A 124 13.95 -5.07 1.53
CA VAL A 124 13.76 -3.99 2.49
C VAL A 124 15.08 -3.26 2.62
N TYR A 125 15.06 -1.97 2.34
CA TYR A 125 16.23 -1.11 2.44
C TYR A 125 16.03 -0.12 3.58
N LYS A 126 17.14 0.23 4.24
CA LYS A 126 17.17 1.28 5.24
C LYS A 126 18.36 2.18 4.95
N SER A 127 18.12 3.49 4.86
CA SER A 127 19.17 4.51 4.89
C SER A 127 19.23 5.14 6.28
N TRP A 128 20.44 5.50 6.71
CA TRP A 128 20.66 6.35 7.87
C TRP A 128 21.14 7.71 7.35
N TYR A 129 20.60 8.81 7.90
CA TYR A 129 21.09 10.17 7.72
C TYR A 129 21.47 10.72 9.09
#